data_AF-A0A7S3H0B2-F1
#
_entry.id   AF-A0A7S3H0B2-F1
#
_cell.length_a   1.000
_cell.length_b   1.000
_cell.length_c   1.000
_cell.angle_alpha   90.00
_cell.angle_beta   90.00
_cell.angle_gamma   90.00
#
_symmetry.space_group_name_H-M   'P 1'
#
loop_
_entity.id
_entity.type
_entity.pdbx_description
1 polymer ?
#
loop_
_entity_poly.entity_id
_entity_poly.type
_entity_poly.pdbx_seq_one_letter_code
_entity_poly.pdbx_strand_id
1 'polypeptide(L)'
;MHGIVIPMVAMYALGGLPFVMWGFFFRVVWVWHVTWMVNSVSHVWGFKDWNTEDNSMNNWFVGLLAFGEGWHNNHHAFENSCRHGLKWWQIDFTWYTIRTLGFLGLASSLTYPSESKMRRLSFANAS
;
A
#
# COMPACT_ATOMS: atom_id res chain seq x y z
N MET A 1 -19.87 -0.64 17.68
CA MET A 1 -20.28 -2.05 17.90
C MET A 1 -20.84 -2.73 16.64
N HIS A 2 -21.66 -2.05 15.82
CA HIS A 2 -22.29 -2.66 14.64
C HIS A 2 -21.33 -3.23 13.58
N GLY A 3 -20.19 -2.59 13.33
CA GLY A 3 -19.19 -3.06 12.34
C GLY A 3 -18.42 -4.34 12.71
N ILE A 4 -18.65 -4.89 13.91
CA ILE A 4 -18.02 -6.13 14.39
C ILE A 4 -19.10 -7.19 14.59
N VAL A 5 -20.15 -6.85 15.33
CA VAL A 5 -21.19 -7.82 15.72
C VAL A 5 -22.01 -8.29 14.52
N ILE A 6 -22.42 -7.39 13.62
CA ILE A 6 -23.25 -7.75 12.46
C ILE A 6 -22.51 -8.72 11.51
N PRO A 7 -21.26 -8.45 11.09
CA PRO A 7 -20.50 -9.40 10.28
C PRO A 7 -20.29 -10.75 10.97
N MET A 8 -20.01 -10.77 12.27
CA MET A 8 -19.82 -12.03 13.00
C MET A 8 -21.10 -12.87 13.05
N VAL A 9 -22.26 -12.26 13.33
CA VAL A 9 -23.55 -12.96 13.33
C VAL A 9 -23.89 -13.48 11.93
N ALA A 10 -23.67 -12.66 10.89
CA ALA A 10 -23.90 -13.08 9.51
C ALA A 10 -23.02 -14.29 9.13
N MET A 11 -21.73 -14.26 9.47
CA MET A 11 -20.81 -15.38 9.23
C MET A 11 -21.20 -16.64 10.00
N TYR A 12 -21.62 -16.49 11.26
CA TYR A 12 -22.12 -17.60 12.05
C TYR A 12 -23.38 -18.21 11.42
N ALA A 13 -24.31 -17.39 10.94
CA ALA A 13 -25.52 -17.86 10.27
C ALA A 13 -25.22 -18.60 8.95
N LEU A 14 -24.18 -18.21 8.23
CA LEU A 14 -23.81 -18.79 6.93
C LEU A 14 -23.03 -20.11 7.04
N GLY A 15 -22.18 -20.26 8.05
CA GLY A 15 -21.28 -21.41 8.14
C GLY A 15 -20.77 -21.73 9.55
N GLY A 16 -21.46 -21.24 10.58
CA GLY A 16 -21.17 -21.51 11.97
C GLY A 16 -19.85 -20.92 12.46
N LEU A 17 -19.32 -21.50 13.54
CA LEU A 17 -18.10 -21.04 14.19
C LEU A 17 -16.86 -21.01 13.27
N PRO A 18 -16.63 -21.98 12.35
CA PRO A 18 -15.49 -21.92 11.43
C PRO A 18 -15.47 -20.64 10.58
N PHE A 19 -16.63 -20.18 10.11
CA PHE A 19 -16.74 -18.95 9.31
C PHE A 19 -16.40 -17.71 10.14
N VAL A 20 -16.78 -17.68 11.42
CA VAL A 20 -16.40 -16.58 12.31
C VAL A 20 -14.89 -16.60 12.58
N MET A 21 -14.33 -17.77 12.89
CA MET A 21 -12.89 -17.89 13.21
C MET A 21 -12.01 -17.52 12.01
N TRP A 22 -12.30 -18.05 10.82
CA TRP A 22 -11.48 -17.82 9.63
C TRP A 22 -11.86 -16.53 8.88
N GLY A 23 -13.15 -16.33 8.66
CA GLY A 23 -13.65 -15.19 7.87
C GLY A 23 -13.58 -13.86 8.61
N PHE A 24 -13.68 -13.86 9.95
CA PHE A 24 -13.58 -12.65 10.75
C PHE A 24 -12.23 -12.54 11.46
N PHE A 25 -11.95 -13.40 12.44
CA PHE A 25 -10.79 -13.22 13.32
C PHE A 25 -9.45 -13.38 12.60
N PHE A 26 -9.24 -14.49 11.89
CA PHE A 26 -8.01 -14.70 11.14
C PHE A 26 -7.82 -13.62 10.08
N ARG A 27 -8.87 -13.28 9.33
CA ARG A 27 -8.84 -12.17 8.35
C ARG A 27 -8.41 -10.85 8.99
N VAL A 28 -8.92 -10.48 10.16
CA VAL A 28 -8.54 -9.24 10.85
C VAL A 28 -7.07 -9.28 11.26
N VAL A 29 -6.63 -10.37 11.88
CA VAL A 29 -5.23 -10.55 12.30
C VAL A 29 -4.30 -10.49 11.08
N TRP A 30 -4.66 -11.16 9.99
CA TRP A 30 -3.90 -11.15 8.75
C TRP A 30 -3.75 -9.72 8.18
N VAL A 31 -4.87 -9.00 8.07
CA VAL A 31 -4.85 -7.62 7.56
C VAL A 31 -3.98 -6.72 8.45
N TRP A 32 -4.06 -6.83 9.77
CA TRP A 32 -3.20 -6.06 10.67
C TRP A 32 -1.72 -6.36 10.46
N HIS A 33 -1.34 -7.63 10.35
CA HIS A 33 0.07 -7.99 10.11
C HIS A 33 0.56 -7.41 8.78
N VAL A 34 -0.23 -7.51 7.70
CA VAL A 34 0.12 -6.92 6.40
C VAL A 34 0.28 -5.40 6.49
N THR A 35 -0.65 -4.71 7.17
CA THR A 35 -0.55 -3.26 7.37
C THR A 35 0.68 -2.88 8.19
N TRP A 36 0.97 -3.60 9.27
CA TRP A 36 2.14 -3.31 10.10
C TRP A 36 3.47 -3.65 9.42
N MET A 37 3.50 -4.61 8.50
CA MET A 37 4.67 -4.89 7.65
C MET A 37 5.09 -3.69 6.82
N VAL A 38 4.17 -2.78 6.44
CA VAL A 38 4.53 -1.54 5.75
C VAL A 38 5.50 -0.72 6.60
N ASN A 39 5.22 -0.56 7.90
CA ASN A 39 6.06 0.21 8.82
C ASN A 39 7.31 -0.55 9.28
N SER A 40 7.22 -1.87 9.47
CA SER A 40 8.34 -2.67 9.97
C SER A 40 9.24 -3.15 8.84
N VAL A 41 8.74 -4.05 8.00
CA VAL A 41 9.52 -4.69 6.94
C VAL A 41 10.03 -3.67 5.93
N SER A 42 9.18 -2.72 5.49
CA SER A 42 9.60 -1.72 4.48
C SER A 42 10.52 -0.63 5.03
N HIS A 43 10.91 -0.66 6.32
CA HIS A 43 11.95 0.19 6.88
C HIS A 43 13.24 -0.57 7.25
N VAL A 44 13.25 -1.89 7.05
CA VAL A 44 14.37 -2.76 7.44
C VAL A 44 14.88 -3.60 6.27
N TRP A 45 14.00 -3.99 5.33
CA TRP A 45 14.32 -4.89 4.23
C TRP A 45 13.73 -4.42 2.90
N GLY A 46 14.59 -4.22 1.90
CA GLY A 46 14.21 -3.82 0.56
C GLY A 46 15.36 -3.14 -0.18
N PHE A 47 15.01 -2.24 -1.08
CA PHE A 47 15.95 -1.40 -1.83
C PHE A 47 15.44 0.05 -1.88
N LYS A 48 16.34 1.01 -2.10
CA LYS A 48 15.98 2.42 -2.29
C LYS A 48 16.17 2.82 -3.75
N ASP A 49 15.17 3.47 -4.32
CA ASP A 49 15.24 4.10 -5.64
C ASP A 49 15.53 5.61 -5.53
N TRP A 50 15.21 6.21 -4.38
CA TRP A 50 15.31 7.64 -4.12
C TRP A 50 16.10 7.90 -2.84
N ASN A 51 16.89 8.96 -2.88
CA ASN A 51 17.66 9.46 -1.75
C ASN A 51 16.75 10.24 -0.79
N THR A 52 16.15 9.53 0.16
CA THR A 52 15.39 10.08 1.28
C THR A 52 16.21 9.98 2.57
N GLU A 53 15.98 10.91 3.52
CA GLU A 53 16.69 10.95 4.81
C GLU A 53 16.28 9.83 5.76
N ASP A 54 15.11 9.22 5.54
CA ASP A 54 14.53 8.18 6.39
C ASP A 54 15.00 6.77 5.98
N ASN A 55 14.53 5.73 6.69
CA ASN A 55 14.89 4.34 6.40
C ASN A 55 13.90 3.61 5.48
N SER A 56 12.92 4.29 4.89
CA SER A 56 11.97 3.67 3.97
C SER A 56 12.67 2.98 2.79
N MET A 57 12.18 1.79 2.45
CA MET A 57 12.65 0.93 1.38
C MET A 57 11.47 0.44 0.56
N ASN A 58 11.69 0.26 -0.73
CA ASN A 58 10.77 -0.45 -1.60
C ASN A 58 10.89 -1.96 -1.36
N ASN A 59 9.76 -2.63 -1.12
CA ASN A 59 9.67 -4.06 -0.89
C ASN A 59 8.52 -4.66 -1.72
N TRP A 60 8.86 -5.52 -2.67
CA TRP A 60 7.88 -6.10 -3.59
C TRP A 60 6.90 -7.08 -2.92
N PHE A 61 7.34 -7.78 -1.87
CA PHE A 61 6.51 -8.73 -1.14
C PHE A 61 5.44 -8.00 -0.34
N VAL A 62 5.84 -6.94 0.38
CA VAL A 62 4.89 -6.04 1.05
C VAL A 62 4.02 -5.31 0.02
N GLY A 63 4.58 -4.91 -1.12
CA GLY A 63 3.84 -4.28 -2.20
C GLY A 63 2.70 -5.16 -2.71
N LEU A 64 2.93 -6.47 -2.86
CA LEU A 64 1.90 -7.42 -3.27
C LEU A 64 0.82 -7.59 -2.18
N LEU A 65 1.22 -7.80 -0.92
CA LEU A 65 0.29 -8.07 0.17
C LEU A 65 -0.53 -6.85 0.57
N ALA A 66 0.10 -5.67 0.61
CA ALA A 66 -0.48 -4.40 1.01
C ALA A 66 -0.92 -3.55 -0.19
N PHE A 67 -1.17 -4.19 -1.34
CA PHE A 67 -1.78 -3.56 -2.53
C PHE A 67 -1.05 -2.34 -3.12
N GLY A 68 0.27 -2.23 -2.91
CA GLY A 68 1.13 -1.18 -3.44
C GLY A 68 1.87 -0.39 -2.37
N GLU A 69 1.43 -0.45 -1.10
CA GLU A 69 2.03 0.32 0.01
C GLU A 69 3.48 -0.07 0.34
N GLY A 70 3.93 -1.24 -0.12
CA GLY A 70 5.32 -1.68 0.01
C GLY A 70 6.31 -0.94 -0.88
N TRP A 71 5.88 -0.12 -1.85
CA TRP A 71 6.76 0.82 -2.55
C TRP A 71 7.05 2.05 -1.67
N HIS A 72 7.52 1.78 -0.46
CA HIS A 72 7.50 2.73 0.65
C HIS A 72 8.55 3.82 0.47
N ASN A 73 9.72 3.52 -0.09
CA ASN A 73 10.70 4.55 -0.45
C ASN A 73 10.16 5.52 -1.52
N ASN A 74 9.38 5.03 -2.48
CA ASN A 74 8.71 5.90 -3.45
C ASN A 74 7.66 6.78 -2.77
N HIS A 75 6.86 6.22 -1.85
CA HIS A 75 5.86 6.96 -1.09
C HIS A 75 6.49 8.09 -0.26
N HIS A 76 7.56 7.81 0.49
CA HIS A 76 8.26 8.83 1.28
C HIS A 76 8.94 9.88 0.41
N ALA A 77 9.48 9.52 -0.76
CA ALA A 77 10.03 10.48 -1.70
C ALA A 77 8.93 11.41 -2.30
N PHE A 78 7.74 10.87 -2.54
CA PHE A 78 6.64 11.56 -3.23
C PHE A 78 5.29 11.35 -2.53
N GLU A 79 5.16 11.81 -1.30
CA GLU A 79 3.95 11.65 -0.45
C GLU A 79 2.65 12.15 -1.10
N ASN A 80 2.73 13.18 -1.95
CA ASN A 80 1.58 13.75 -2.66
C ASN A 80 1.18 12.94 -3.92
N SER A 81 1.95 11.94 -4.31
CA SER A 81 1.66 11.11 -5.48
C SER A 81 0.51 10.15 -5.18
N CYS A 82 -0.47 10.09 -6.08
CA CYS A 82 -1.53 9.07 -6.03
C CYS A 82 -1.05 7.66 -6.44
N ARG A 83 0.24 7.53 -6.80
CA ARG A 83 0.87 6.30 -7.27
C ARG A 83 2.14 6.03 -6.46
N HIS A 84 2.23 4.86 -5.84
CA HIS A 84 3.40 4.42 -5.10
C HIS A 84 4.37 3.64 -6.01
N GLY A 85 3.88 2.78 -6.90
CA GLY A 85 4.72 2.02 -7.82
C GLY A 85 5.15 2.83 -9.04
N LEU A 86 6.33 3.47 -9.05
CA LEU A 86 6.78 4.38 -10.11
C LEU A 86 7.46 3.69 -11.31
N LYS A 87 7.95 2.46 -11.15
CA LYS A 87 8.52 1.64 -12.24
C LYS A 87 7.46 0.74 -12.87
N TRP A 88 7.68 0.31 -14.11
CA TRP A 88 6.70 -0.50 -14.86
C TRP A 88 6.40 -1.86 -14.22
N TRP A 89 7.37 -2.43 -13.49
CA TRP A 89 7.24 -3.73 -12.80
C TRP A 89 6.70 -3.60 -11.37
N GLN A 90 6.58 -2.38 -10.85
CA GLN A 90 6.07 -2.12 -9.50
C GLN A 90 4.54 -2.17 -9.50
N ILE A 91 3.99 -3.36 -9.23
CA ILE A 91 2.55 -3.62 -9.16
C ILE A 91 1.93 -2.81 -8.01
N ASP A 92 0.91 -2.01 -8.33
CA ASP A 92 0.25 -1.10 -7.40
C ASP A 92 -1.26 -1.15 -7.64
N PHE A 93 -1.95 -2.02 -6.89
CA PHE A 93 -3.39 -2.23 -7.03
C PHE A 93 -4.21 -1.02 -6.59
N THR A 94 -3.72 -0.27 -5.60
CA THR A 94 -4.33 0.99 -5.19
C THR A 94 -4.29 1.99 -6.34
N TRP A 95 -3.15 2.17 -7.01
CA TRP A 95 -3.05 3.03 -8.18
C TRP A 95 -3.94 2.56 -9.34
N TYR A 96 -3.99 1.26 -9.64
CA TYR A 96 -4.90 0.75 -10.67
C TYR A 96 -6.36 1.06 -10.36
N THR A 97 -6.75 0.97 -9.10
CA THR A 97 -8.10 1.34 -8.63
C THR A 97 -8.35 2.83 -8.81
N ILE A 98 -7.43 3.69 -8.35
CA ILE A 98 -7.53 5.15 -8.50
C ILE A 98 -7.60 5.54 -9.99
N ARG A 99 -6.77 4.94 -10.83
CA ARG A 99 -6.78 5.18 -12.28
C ARG A 99 -8.10 4.78 -12.92
N THR A 100 -8.67 3.66 -12.50
CA THR A 100 -9.99 3.20 -12.97
C THR A 100 -11.08 4.17 -12.53
N LEU A 101 -11.06 4.62 -11.28
CA LEU A 101 -11.99 5.64 -10.79
C LEU A 101 -11.83 6.96 -11.54
N GLY A 102 -10.60 7.36 -11.86
CA GLY A 102 -10.33 8.56 -12.68
C GLY A 102 -10.87 8.43 -14.09
N PHE A 103 -10.71 7.26 -14.72
CA PHE A 103 -11.30 6.97 -16.03
C PHE A 103 -12.83 7.04 -16.00
N LEU A 104 -13.46 6.58 -14.92
CA LEU A 104 -14.91 6.67 -14.72
C LEU A 104 -15.41 8.07 -14.32
N GLY A 105 -14.51 9.05 -14.15
CA GLY A 105 -14.85 10.39 -13.68
C GLY A 105 -15.20 10.48 -12.20
N LEU A 106 -14.93 9.44 -11.40
CA LEU A 106 -15.18 9.38 -9.96
C LEU A 106 -14.02 9.91 -9.12
N ALA A 107 -12.83 10.00 -9.70
CA ALA A 107 -11.66 10.62 -9.09
C ALA A 107 -11.10 11.71 -10.01
N SER A 108 -10.75 12.85 -9.43
CA SER A 108 -10.16 14.00 -10.14
C SER A 108 -8.89 14.45 -9.42
N SER A 109 -8.15 15.38 -10.06
CA SER A 109 -6.95 15.99 -9.45
C SER A 109 -5.86 14.98 -9.06
N LEU A 110 -5.63 13.97 -9.91
CA LEU A 110 -4.60 12.97 -9.69
C LEU A 110 -3.21 13.60 -9.81
N THR A 111 -2.43 13.53 -8.73
CA THR A 111 -1.09 14.09 -8.64
C THR A 111 -0.04 13.02 -8.90
N TYR A 112 1.00 13.38 -9.66
CA TYR A 112 2.15 12.53 -9.96
C TYR A 112 3.46 13.23 -9.57
N PRO A 113 4.54 12.48 -9.35
CA PRO A 113 5.86 13.07 -9.10
C PRO A 113 6.29 13.96 -10.27
N SER A 114 6.72 15.18 -9.97
CA SER A 114 7.33 16.06 -10.98
C SER A 114 8.73 15.57 -11.34
N GLU A 115 9.10 15.62 -12.62
CA GLU A 115 10.44 15.30 -13.12
C GLU A 115 11.58 16.05 -12.41
N SER A 116 11.34 17.30 -12.00
CA SER A 116 12.31 18.10 -11.24
C SER A 116 12.57 17.51 -9.85
N LYS A 117 11.51 17.17 -9.10
CA LYS A 117 11.61 16.52 -7.80
C LYS A 117 12.23 15.13 -7.91
N MET A 118 11.87 14.35 -8.94
CA MET A 118 12.49 13.04 -9.22
C MET A 118 14.00 13.16 -9.46
N ARG A 119 14.43 14.12 -10.30
CA ARG A 119 15.85 14.40 -10.49
C ARG A 119 16.54 14.79 -9.20
N ARG A 120 15.95 15.69 -8.41
CA ARG A 120 16.53 16.16 -7.14
C ARG A 120 16.76 15.01 -6.15
N LEU A 121 15.80 14.09 -6.02
CA LEU A 121 15.88 12.94 -5.11
C LEU A 121 16.61 11.73 -5.72
N SER A 122 17.04 11.80 -6.97
CA SER A 122 17.84 10.74 -7.56
C SER A 122 19.23 10.70 -6.92
N PHE A 123 19.80 9.50 -6.76
CA PHE A 123 21.16 9.34 -6.23
C PHE A 123 22.24 10.05 -7.06
N ALA A 124 21.98 10.37 -8.33
CA ALA A 124 22.91 11.11 -9.18
C ALA A 124 23.12 12.58 -8.75
N ASN A 125 22.16 13.17 -8.04
CA ASN A 125 22.24 14.55 -7.52
C ASN A 125 22.54 14.60 -6.02
N ALA A 126 22.90 13.48 -5.40
CA ALA A 126 23.18 13.37 -3.96
C ALA A 126 24.62 13.74 -3.56
N SER A 127 25.42 14.23 -4.52
CA SER A 127 26.85 14.58 -4.37
C SER A 127 27.08 16.07 -4.11
#